data_AF-A0A7Y9HK73-F1
#
_entry.id   AF-A0A7Y9HK73-F1
#
_cell.length_a   1.000
_cell.length_b   1.000
_cell.length_c   1.000
_cell.angle_alpha   90.00
_cell.angle_beta   90.00
_cell.angle_gamma   90.00
#
_symmetry.space_group_name_H-M   'P 1'
#
loop_
_entity.id
_entity.type
_entity.pdbx_description
1 polymer ?
#
loop_
_entity_poly.entity_id
_entity_poly.type
_entity_poly.pdbx_seq_one_letter_code
_entity_poly.pdbx_strand_id
1 'polypeptide(L)'
;MEGWRLIDTLLCAPKSAASKAYIASHAVRKINYQSSGTGEEQEEACSIPVTKDVINALLAAWEAWNATVQASPAEIQLSYYPNEACIHSRTLELVKGKWRITAMGSACD
;
A
#
# COMPACT_ATOMS: atom_id res chain seq x y z
N MET A 1 7.88 -1.36 -16.66
CA MET A 1 6.72 -2.26 -16.52
C MET A 1 6.56 -2.87 -15.12
N GLU A 2 7.61 -2.93 -14.30
CA GLU A 2 7.57 -3.56 -12.95
C GLU A 2 6.57 -2.92 -11.96
N GLY A 3 6.42 -1.59 -11.95
CA GLY A 3 5.48 -0.88 -11.07
C GLY A 3 4.02 -1.30 -11.26
N TRP A 4 3.57 -1.51 -12.51
CA TRP A 4 2.21 -1.96 -12.80
C TRP A 4 1.94 -3.37 -12.28
N ARG A 5 2.91 -4.29 -12.37
CA ARG A 5 2.79 -5.63 -11.79
C ARG A 5 2.67 -5.58 -10.26
N LEU A 6 3.38 -4.66 -9.62
CA LEU A 6 3.30 -4.48 -8.17
C LEU A 6 1.92 -3.96 -7.75
N ILE A 7 1.34 -3.01 -8.50
CA ILE A 7 -0.03 -2.53 -8.29
C ILE A 7 -1.06 -3.66 -8.48
N ASP A 8 -0.95 -4.41 -9.58
CA ASP A 8 -1.81 -5.56 -9.83
C ASP A 8 -1.72 -6.59 -8.70
N THR A 9 -0.52 -6.86 -8.19
CA THR A 9 -0.36 -7.77 -7.04
C THR A 9 -1.00 -7.20 -5.77
N LEU A 10 -0.85 -5.90 -5.50
CA LEU A 10 -1.44 -5.24 -4.33
C LEU A 10 -2.97 -5.31 -4.32
N LEU A 11 -3.59 -5.13 -5.49
CA LEU A 11 -5.04 -5.08 -5.63
C LEU A 11 -5.67 -6.47 -5.79
N CYS A 12 -5.05 -7.29 -6.64
CA CYS A 12 -5.68 -8.47 -7.22
C CYS A 12 -5.05 -9.78 -6.73
N ALA A 13 -3.85 -9.83 -6.17
CA ALA A 13 -3.30 -11.13 -5.78
C ALA A 13 -3.98 -11.67 -4.50
N PRO A 14 -4.28 -12.98 -4.42
CA PRO A 14 -4.75 -13.58 -3.18
C PRO A 14 -3.67 -13.47 -2.09
N LYS A 15 -4.06 -13.55 -0.82
CA LYS A 15 -3.15 -13.54 0.36
C LYS A 15 -2.32 -14.83 0.53
N SER A 16 -1.84 -15.40 -0.58
CA SER A 16 -1.00 -16.60 -0.66
C SER A 16 0.43 -16.34 -0.15
N ALA A 17 1.17 -17.41 0.17
CA ALA A 17 2.58 -17.30 0.54
C ALA A 17 3.44 -16.68 -0.56
N ALA A 18 3.16 -17.00 -1.83
CA ALA A 18 3.88 -16.45 -2.97
C ALA A 18 3.65 -14.94 -3.12
N SER A 19 2.40 -14.48 -3.02
CA SER A 19 2.06 -13.05 -3.07
C SER A 19 2.72 -12.29 -1.92
N LYS A 20 2.68 -12.85 -0.70
CA LYS A 20 3.32 -12.26 0.48
C LYS A 20 4.83 -12.14 0.31
N ALA A 21 5.49 -13.18 -0.20
CA ALA A 21 6.92 -13.14 -0.49
C ALA A 21 7.27 -12.09 -1.55
N TYR A 22 6.44 -11.97 -2.60
CA TYR A 22 6.61 -10.95 -3.63
C TYR A 22 6.50 -9.55 -3.04
N ILE A 23 5.46 -9.23 -2.27
CA ILE A 23 5.31 -7.94 -1.59
C ILE A 23 6.49 -7.68 -0.64
N ALA A 24 6.91 -8.67 0.15
CA ALA A 24 8.04 -8.54 1.06
C ALA A 24 9.35 -8.19 0.33
N SER A 25 9.57 -8.77 -0.85
CA SER A 25 10.74 -8.45 -1.68
C SER A 25 10.68 -7.06 -2.34
N HIS A 26 9.52 -6.41 -2.38
CA HIS A 26 9.31 -5.08 -2.97
C HIS A 26 9.02 -4.01 -1.92
N ALA A 27 8.82 -4.34 -0.65
CA ALA A 27 8.74 -3.34 0.41
C ALA A 27 10.15 -2.87 0.81
N VAL A 28 10.25 -1.64 1.31
CA VAL A 28 11.43 -1.21 2.08
C VAL A 28 11.40 -1.82 3.49
N ARG A 29 12.47 -1.67 4.28
CA ARG A 29 12.53 -2.26 5.64
C ARG A 29 11.52 -1.65 6.60
N LYS A 30 11.25 -0.35 6.44
CA LYS A 30 10.25 0.40 7.20
C LYS A 30 9.45 1.26 6.25
N ILE A 31 8.13 1.20 6.35
CA ILE A 31 7.23 2.03 5.54
C ILE A 31 6.65 3.13 6.41
N ASN A 32 6.30 4.25 5.79
CA ASN A 32 5.52 5.28 6.45
C ASN A 32 4.06 4.81 6.54
N TYR A 33 3.50 4.89 7.73
CA TYR A 33 2.11 4.59 8.00
C TYR A 33 1.37 5.87 8.37
N GLN A 34 0.23 6.10 7.73
CA GLN A 34 -0.67 7.20 8.07
C GLN A 34 -2.07 6.62 8.24
N SER A 35 -2.69 6.87 9.38
CA SER A 35 -4.10 6.60 9.61
C SER A 35 -4.78 7.87 10.06
N SER A 36 -5.96 8.17 9.52
CA SER A 36 -6.80 9.27 10.00
C SER A 36 -8.24 8.81 10.24
N GLY A 37 -8.83 9.28 11.34
CA GLY A 37 -10.22 9.08 11.70
C GLY A 37 -10.84 10.38 12.21
N THR A 38 -12.15 10.50 12.14
CA THR A 38 -12.91 11.66 12.62
C THR A 38 -12.75 11.84 14.14
N GLY A 39 -11.85 12.74 14.54
CA GLY A 39 -11.63 13.12 15.95
C GLY A 39 -10.16 13.12 16.43
N GLU A 40 -9.22 12.66 15.60
CA GLU A 40 -7.79 12.63 15.96
C GLU A 40 -7.05 13.83 15.35
N GLU A 41 -6.82 14.87 16.16
CA GLU A 41 -5.93 15.99 15.84
C GLU A 41 -4.46 15.57 15.90
N GLN A 42 -4.02 14.68 15.01
CA GLN A 42 -2.62 14.57 14.54
C GLN A 42 -2.47 13.42 13.54
N GLU A 43 -2.11 13.77 12.30
CA GLU A 43 -1.60 12.83 11.30
C GLU A 43 -0.21 12.33 11.71
N GLU A 44 -0.13 11.33 12.58
CA GLU A 44 1.16 10.75 12.94
C GLU A 44 1.66 9.82 11.83
N ALA A 45 2.46 10.40 10.92
CA ALA A 45 3.25 9.62 9.97
C ALA A 45 4.31 8.80 10.75
N CYS A 46 3.96 7.56 11.10
CA CYS A 46 4.83 6.67 11.84
C CYS A 46 5.60 5.73 10.90
N SER A 47 6.92 5.64 11.05
CA SER A 47 7.72 4.67 10.30
C SER A 47 7.68 3.30 10.99
N ILE A 48 6.92 2.36 10.42
CA ILE A 48 6.72 1.02 10.99
C ILE A 48 7.56 -0.03 10.26
N PRO A 49 8.11 -1.04 10.96
CA PRO A 49 8.81 -2.15 10.32
C PRO A 49 7.86 -2.99 9.47
N VAL A 50 8.36 -3.51 8.35
CA VAL A 50 7.57 -4.40 7.49
C VAL A 50 7.54 -5.81 8.08
N THR A 51 6.50 -6.06 8.90
CA THR A 51 6.21 -7.37 9.52
C THR A 51 5.30 -8.22 8.62
N LYS A 52 5.05 -9.47 9.02
CA LYS A 52 4.09 -10.35 8.32
C LYS A 52 2.68 -9.74 8.27
N ASP A 53 2.27 -9.04 9.33
CA ASP A 53 0.95 -8.42 9.41
C ASP A 53 0.86 -7.20 8.48
N VAL A 54 1.90 -6.38 8.41
CA VAL A 54 2.01 -5.27 7.44
C VAL A 54 1.94 -5.82 6.02
N ILE A 55 2.69 -6.87 5.70
CA ILE A 55 2.63 -7.52 4.37
C ILE A 55 1.23 -8.03 4.05
N ASN A 56 0.53 -8.60 5.03
CA ASN A 56 -0.83 -9.08 4.86
C ASN A 56 -1.82 -7.93 4.63
N ALA A 57 -1.66 -6.81 5.34
CA ALA A 57 -2.48 -5.60 5.21
C ALA A 57 -2.23 -4.84 3.90
N LEU A 58 -1.02 -4.94 3.32
CA LEU A 58 -0.71 -4.32 2.03
C LEU A 58 -1.56 -4.89 0.88
N LEU A 59 -1.94 -6.18 0.95
CA LEU A 59 -2.73 -6.89 -0.05
C LEU A 59 -4.24 -6.65 0.15
N ALA A 60 -4.88 -6.02 -0.83
CA ALA A 60 -6.34 -5.89 -0.87
C ALA A 60 -7.04 -7.21 -1.24
N ALA A 61 -6.37 -8.07 -2.02
CA ALA A 61 -6.84 -9.41 -2.35
C ALA A 61 -8.28 -9.46 -2.90
N TRP A 62 -8.53 -8.67 -3.94
CA TRP A 62 -9.81 -8.52 -4.65
C TRP A 62 -10.89 -7.71 -3.91
N GLU A 63 -10.59 -7.16 -2.74
CA GLU A 63 -11.53 -6.33 -1.97
C GLU A 63 -11.49 -4.85 -2.40
N ALA A 64 -10.64 -4.48 -3.36
CA ALA A 64 -10.48 -3.10 -3.79
C ALA A 64 -11.55 -2.66 -4.80
N TRP A 65 -12.27 -1.59 -4.48
CA TRP A 65 -13.22 -0.92 -5.35
C TRP A 65 -12.79 0.52 -5.64
N ASN A 66 -13.20 1.06 -6.81
CA ASN A 66 -12.91 2.42 -7.26
C ASN A 66 -11.42 2.80 -7.12
N ALA A 67 -10.53 1.89 -7.52
CA ALA A 67 -9.10 2.10 -7.43
C ALA A 67 -8.66 3.27 -8.34
N THR A 68 -7.95 4.22 -7.75
CA THR A 68 -7.36 5.37 -8.44
C THR A 68 -5.85 5.27 -8.38
N VAL A 69 -5.19 5.46 -9.52
CA VAL A 69 -3.73 5.43 -9.64
C VAL A 69 -3.26 6.77 -10.18
N GLN A 70 -2.41 7.46 -9.42
CA GLN A 70 -1.69 8.64 -9.86
C GLN A 70 -0.22 8.28 -10.01
N ALA A 71 0.29 8.31 -11.24
CA ALA A 71 1.64 7.88 -11.54
C ALA A 71 2.50 9.05 -12.05
N SER A 72 3.70 9.16 -11.50
CA SER A 72 4.78 10.02 -11.96
C SER A 72 6.01 9.16 -12.29
N PRO A 73 7.09 9.74 -12.86
CA PRO A 73 8.29 8.98 -13.19
C PRO A 73 8.99 8.30 -11.99
N ALA A 74 8.80 8.85 -10.78
CA ALA A 74 9.49 8.38 -9.57
C ALA A 74 8.57 7.87 -8.47
N GLU A 75 7.26 8.13 -8.57
CA GLU A 75 6.28 7.81 -7.53
C GLU A 75 4.96 7.36 -8.15
N ILE A 76 4.31 6.37 -7.54
CA ILE A 76 2.95 5.98 -7.84
C ILE A 76 2.15 5.97 -6.54
N GLN A 77 1.06 6.73 -6.53
CA GLN A 77 0.08 6.73 -5.45
C GLN A 77 -1.13 5.92 -5.89
N LEU A 78 -1.49 4.93 -5.08
CA LEU A 78 -2.66 4.08 -5.25
C LEU A 78 -3.63 4.36 -4.10
N SER A 79 -4.90 4.61 -4.41
CA SER A 79 -5.98 4.65 -3.42
C SER A 79 -7.15 3.78 -3.87
N TYR A 80 -7.86 3.18 -2.93
CA TYR A 80 -9.02 2.33 -3.20
C TYR A 80 -9.90 2.19 -1.96
N TYR A 81 -11.14 1.79 -2.17
CA TYR A 81 -12.08 1.49 -1.10
C TYR A 81 -12.06 -0.02 -0.82
N PRO A 82 -11.59 -0.49 0.36
CA PRO A 82 -11.79 -1.88 0.78
C PRO A 82 -13.23 -2.18 1.21
N ASN A 83 -14.01 -1.15 1.56
CA ASN A 83 -15.40 -1.19 1.96
C ASN A 83 -16.03 0.21 1.77
N GLU A 84 -17.30 0.38 2.12
CA GLU A 84 -18.04 1.63 1.91
C GLU A 84 -17.62 2.79 2.85
N ALA A 85 -16.90 2.50 3.94
CA ALA A 85 -16.60 3.47 5.01
C ALA A 85 -15.13 3.90 5.08
N CYS A 86 -14.23 3.16 4.42
CA CYS A 86 -12.79 3.39 4.49
C CYS A 86 -12.18 3.57 3.09
N ILE A 87 -11.16 4.40 3.01
CA ILE A 87 -10.21 4.48 1.89
C ILE A 87 -8.85 3.98 2.36
N HIS A 88 -8.23 3.10 1.58
CA HIS A 88 -6.86 2.65 1.77
C HIS A 88 -5.95 3.26 0.71
N SER A 89 -4.72 3.60 1.09
CA SER A 89 -3.70 4.15 0.20
C SER A 89 -2.38 3.39 0.27
N ARG A 90 -1.66 3.32 -0.85
CA ARG A 90 -0.31 2.75 -0.95
C ARG A 90 0.55 3.67 -1.79
N THR A 91 1.78 3.90 -1.36
CA THR A 91 2.77 4.66 -2.13
C THR A 91 3.89 3.76 -2.57
N LEU A 92 4.20 3.81 -3.86
CA LEU A 92 5.33 3.14 -4.47
C LEU A 92 6.32 4.20 -4.94
N GLU A 93 7.60 4.04 -4.63
CA GLU A 93 8.67 4.93 -5.09
C GLU A 93 9.74 4.16 -5.86
N LEU A 94 10.39 4.83 -6.81
CA LEU A 94 11.51 4.29 -7.55
C LEU A 94 12.81 4.45 -6.74
N VAL A 95 13.11 3.48 -5.88
CA VAL A 95 14.31 3.50 -5.02
C VAL A 95 15.44 2.73 -5.71
N LYS A 96 16.51 3.44 -6.08
CA LYS A 96 17.70 2.88 -6.74
C LYS A 96 17.34 2.05 -7.98
N GLY A 97 16.40 2.55 -8.78
CA GLY A 97 15.95 1.92 -10.03
C GLY A 97 14.97 0.76 -9.87
N LYS A 98 14.45 0.51 -8.66
CA LYS A 98 13.45 -0.53 -8.38
C LYS A 98 12.22 0.07 -7.72
N TRP A 99 11.04 -0.36 -8.15
CA TRP A 99 9.80 0.09 -7.51
C TRP A 99 9.67 -0.54 -6.14
N ARG A 100 9.46 0.29 -5.12
CA ARG A 100 9.35 -0.13 -3.73
C ARG A 100 8.11 0.42 -3.08
N ILE A 101 7.45 -0.39 -2.26
CA ILE A 101 6.38 0.10 -1.39
C ILE A 101 7.03 0.86 -0.23
N THR A 102 6.74 2.15 -0.12
CA THR A 102 7.35 3.07 0.86
C THR A 102 6.34 3.60 1.87
N ALA A 103 5.05 3.63 1.53
CA ALA A 103 4.01 4.03 2.47
C ALA A 103 2.72 3.22 2.30
N MET A 104 1.95 3.17 3.38
CA MET A 104 0.56 2.75 3.36
C MET A 104 -0.27 3.64 4.27
N GLY A 105 -1.55 3.77 3.96
CA GLY A 105 -2.46 4.46 4.85
C GLY A 105 -3.91 3.98 4.76
N SER A 106 -4.70 4.53 5.66
CA SER A 106 -6.13 4.30 5.80
C SER A 106 -6.81 5.56 6.33
N ALA A 107 -7.96 5.92 5.78
CA ALA A 107 -8.85 6.89 6.38
C ALA A 107 -10.26 6.31 6.41
N CYS A 108 -10.93 6.37 7.55
CA CYS A 108 -12.29 5.87 7.72
C CYS A 108 -13.16 6.96 8.34
N ASP A 109 -14.43 6.97 7.96
CA ASP A 109 -15.45 7.86 8.55
C ASP A 109 -15.95 7.36 9.91
#